data_AF-K9VB04-F1
#
_entry.id   AF-K9VB04-F1
#
_cell.length_a   1.000
_cell.length_b   1.000
_cell.length_c   1.000
_cell.angle_alpha   90.00
_cell.angle_beta   90.00
_cell.angle_gamma   90.00
#
_symmetry.space_group_name_H-M   'P 1'
#
loop_
_entity.id
_entity.type
_entity.pdbx_description
1 polymer ?
#
loop_
_entity_poly.entity_id
_entity_poly.type
_entity_poly.pdbx_seq_one_letter_code
_entity_poly.pdbx_strand_id
1 'polypeptide(L)'
;MKSTEVRFFYESVLGRRISDVQWWRVKKSFTQQGLALTTENLKWVGEFKKVLPHANLSHGILAAYTNTQKLIGSKELIQGEFLTELFNQQGVRIHPSTISRWFRPLGGFRKSKFYPADKLQPIILAALIYKAKLSSKQITRELAEKSK
;
A
#
# COMPACT_ATOMS: atom_id res chain seq x y z
N MET A 1 -10.36 -18.15 -15.70
CA MET A 1 -11.52 -17.29 -15.36
C MET A 1 -11.90 -16.48 -16.57
N LYS A 2 -13.19 -16.51 -16.94
CA LYS A 2 -13.74 -15.60 -17.96
C LYS A 2 -13.67 -14.16 -17.44
N SER A 3 -13.44 -13.18 -18.32
CA SER A 3 -13.32 -11.74 -17.95
C SER A 3 -14.42 -11.25 -16.99
N THR A 4 -15.64 -11.78 -17.13
CA THR A 4 -16.81 -11.47 -16.29
C THR A 4 -16.65 -11.99 -14.84
N GLU A 5 -16.11 -13.19 -14.66
CA GLU A 5 -15.85 -13.80 -13.34
C GLU A 5 -14.76 -13.04 -12.57
N VAL A 6 -13.73 -12.59 -13.30
CA VAL A 6 -12.62 -11.79 -12.75
C VAL A 6 -13.11 -10.47 -12.16
N ARG A 7 -13.99 -9.77 -12.89
CA ARG A 7 -14.60 -8.53 -12.42
C ARG A 7 -15.50 -8.76 -11.22
N PHE A 8 -16.37 -9.76 -11.30
CA PHE A 8 -17.32 -10.05 -10.23
C PHE A 8 -16.60 -10.35 -8.91
N PHE A 9 -15.53 -11.14 -8.96
CA PHE A 9 -14.69 -11.40 -7.79
C PHE A 9 -14.04 -10.12 -7.24
N TYR A 10 -13.53 -9.25 -8.11
CA TYR A 10 -12.95 -7.99 -7.67
C TYR A 10 -13.98 -7.06 -7.01
N GLU A 11 -15.19 -6.98 -7.57
CA GLU A 11 -16.31 -6.21 -7.02
C GLU A 11 -16.78 -6.75 -5.67
N SER A 12 -16.84 -8.09 -5.51
CA SER A 12 -17.23 -8.72 -4.24
C SER A 12 -16.21 -8.45 -3.15
N VAL A 13 -14.91 -8.53 -3.48
CA VAL A 13 -13.84 -8.13 -2.56
C VAL A 13 -13.98 -6.66 -2.22
N LEU A 14 -14.11 -5.77 -3.21
CA LEU A 14 -14.20 -4.32 -2.98
C LEU A 14 -15.46 -3.91 -2.19
N GLY A 15 -16.50 -4.75 -2.18
CA GLY A 15 -17.79 -4.48 -1.53
C GLY A 15 -18.66 -3.50 -2.30
N ARG A 16 -18.37 -3.25 -3.59
CA ARG A 16 -19.17 -2.39 -4.47
C ARG A 16 -18.98 -2.74 -5.94
N ARG A 17 -20.00 -2.43 -6.73
CA ARG A 17 -19.94 -2.50 -8.19
C ARG A 17 -19.02 -1.42 -8.75
N ILE A 18 -18.37 -1.72 -9.87
CA ILE A 18 -17.58 -0.74 -10.63
C ILE A 18 -18.13 -0.64 -12.04
N SER A 19 -17.97 0.52 -12.68
CA SER A 19 -18.31 0.73 -14.09
C SER A 19 -17.30 0.05 -15.03
N ASP A 20 -17.67 -0.10 -16.30
CA ASP A 20 -16.78 -0.68 -17.33
C ASP A 20 -15.50 0.13 -17.51
N VAL A 21 -15.60 1.46 -17.43
CA VAL A 21 -14.44 2.37 -17.49
C VAL A 21 -13.51 2.15 -16.29
N GLN A 22 -14.07 2.00 -15.08
CA GLN A 22 -13.28 1.68 -13.89
C GLN A 22 -12.62 0.31 -14.03
N TRP A 23 -13.34 -0.70 -14.55
CA TRP A 23 -12.78 -2.02 -14.78
C TRP A 23 -11.63 -2.00 -15.79
N TRP A 24 -11.79 -1.24 -16.89
CA TRP A 24 -10.72 -1.03 -17.85
C TRP A 24 -9.47 -0.39 -17.20
N ARG A 25 -9.65 0.63 -16.35
CA ARG A 25 -8.54 1.26 -15.61
C ARG A 25 -7.87 0.29 -14.64
N VAL A 26 -8.63 -0.56 -13.95
CA VAL A 26 -8.09 -1.60 -13.07
C VAL A 26 -7.24 -2.57 -13.87
N LYS A 27 -7.76 -3.14 -14.96
CA LYS A 27 -7.00 -4.03 -15.84
C LYS A 27 -5.73 -3.36 -16.37
N LYS A 28 -5.83 -2.12 -16.83
CA LYS A 28 -4.68 -1.33 -17.30
C LYS A 28 -3.63 -1.14 -16.20
N SER A 29 -4.04 -0.86 -14.96
CA SER A 29 -3.14 -0.76 -13.82
C SER A 29 -2.40 -2.07 -13.56
N PHE A 30 -3.12 -3.20 -13.57
CA PHE A 30 -2.51 -4.53 -13.41
C PHE A 30 -1.46 -4.79 -14.49
N THR A 31 -1.79 -4.54 -15.77
CA THR A 31 -0.85 -4.70 -16.88
C THR A 31 0.36 -3.77 -16.75
N GLN A 32 0.15 -2.48 -16.45
CA GLN A 32 1.24 -1.51 -16.26
C GLN A 32 2.16 -1.87 -15.10
N GLN A 33 1.69 -2.68 -14.16
CA GLN A 33 2.41 -3.11 -12.97
C GLN A 33 2.88 -4.55 -13.07
N GLY A 34 2.77 -5.20 -14.24
CA GLY A 34 3.19 -6.58 -14.46
C GLY A 34 2.43 -7.61 -13.60
N LEU A 35 1.23 -7.29 -13.12
CA LEU A 35 0.41 -8.18 -12.31
C LEU A 35 -0.52 -8.98 -13.19
N ALA A 36 -0.50 -10.30 -13.04
CA ALA A 36 -1.52 -11.16 -13.62
C ALA A 36 -2.88 -10.95 -12.90
N LEU A 37 -3.97 -11.04 -13.65
CA LEU A 37 -5.35 -10.98 -13.13
C LEU A 37 -5.75 -12.30 -12.44
N THR A 38 -5.00 -12.70 -11.42
CA THR A 38 -5.30 -13.87 -10.59
C THR A 38 -6.24 -13.48 -9.45
N THR A 39 -7.00 -14.44 -8.93
CA THR A 39 -7.86 -14.26 -7.75
C THR A 39 -7.09 -13.70 -6.55
N GLU A 40 -5.87 -14.18 -6.32
CA GLU A 40 -5.01 -13.67 -5.26
C GLU A 40 -4.70 -12.18 -5.43
N ASN A 41 -4.18 -11.77 -6.59
CA ASN A 41 -3.84 -10.38 -6.85
C ASN A 41 -5.09 -9.47 -6.82
N LEU A 42 -6.23 -9.93 -7.31
CA LEU A 42 -7.50 -9.19 -7.28
C LEU A 42 -8.01 -9.01 -5.85
N LYS A 43 -7.97 -10.07 -5.04
CA LYS A 43 -8.36 -10.00 -3.63
C LYS A 43 -7.51 -8.97 -2.91
N TRP A 44 -6.21 -9.06 -3.15
CA TRP A 44 -5.25 -8.24 -2.47
C TRP A 44 -5.36 -6.77 -2.86
N VAL A 45 -5.41 -6.46 -4.16
CA VAL A 45 -5.62 -5.10 -4.67
C VAL A 45 -7.00 -4.55 -4.27
N GLY A 46 -8.02 -5.40 -4.19
CA GLY A 46 -9.35 -5.02 -3.72
C GLY A 46 -9.34 -4.58 -2.25
N GLU A 47 -8.75 -5.39 -1.37
CA GLU A 47 -8.57 -5.03 0.05
C GLU A 47 -7.75 -3.75 0.21
N PHE A 48 -6.70 -3.55 -0.60
CA PHE A 48 -5.95 -2.30 -0.59
C PHE A 48 -6.78 -1.09 -1.00
N LYS A 49 -7.62 -1.24 -2.01
CA LYS A 49 -8.44 -0.16 -2.52
C LYS A 49 -9.56 0.24 -1.56
N LYS A 50 -9.95 -0.62 -0.62
CA LYS A 50 -10.82 -0.23 0.51
C LYS A 50 -10.12 0.76 1.43
N VAL A 51 -8.86 0.49 1.75
CA VAL A 51 -8.09 1.31 2.68
C VAL A 51 -7.60 2.60 1.98
N LEU A 52 -7.20 2.51 0.71
CA LEU A 52 -6.64 3.62 -0.06
C LEU A 52 -7.22 3.68 -1.48
N PRO A 53 -8.43 4.24 -1.66
CA PRO A 53 -9.14 4.24 -2.94
C PRO A 53 -8.35 4.88 -4.09
N HIS A 54 -7.60 5.94 -3.80
CA HIS A 54 -6.92 6.77 -4.80
C HIS A 54 -5.45 6.38 -5.03
N ALA A 55 -4.90 5.40 -4.32
CA ALA A 55 -3.50 5.03 -4.47
C ALA A 55 -3.22 4.30 -5.79
N ASN A 56 -2.14 4.69 -6.48
CA ASN A 56 -1.61 3.93 -7.61
C ASN A 56 -0.69 2.84 -7.06
N LEU A 57 -1.13 1.58 -7.11
CA LEU A 57 -0.47 0.46 -6.45
C LEU A 57 0.63 -0.13 -7.34
N SER A 58 1.76 0.57 -7.52
CA SER A 58 2.86 0.01 -8.31
C SER A 58 3.32 -1.35 -7.78
N HIS A 59 3.88 -2.20 -8.66
CA HIS A 59 4.45 -3.49 -8.28
C HIS A 59 5.41 -3.39 -7.08
N GLY A 60 6.18 -2.30 -7.02
CA GLY A 60 7.09 -2.02 -5.91
C GLY A 60 6.40 -1.81 -4.56
N ILE A 61 5.21 -1.19 -4.52
CA ILE A 61 4.43 -1.05 -3.28
C ILE A 61 3.89 -2.40 -2.83
N LEU A 62 3.44 -3.22 -3.79
CA LEU A 62 2.92 -4.55 -3.53
C LEU A 62 4.01 -5.48 -2.99
N ALA A 63 5.16 -5.57 -3.66
CA ALA A 63 6.29 -6.36 -3.19
C ALA A 63 6.77 -5.89 -1.80
N ALA A 64 6.87 -4.58 -1.59
CA ALA A 64 7.28 -4.03 -0.30
C ALA A 64 6.30 -4.37 0.82
N TYR A 65 4.99 -4.29 0.55
CA TYR A 65 3.99 -4.67 1.55
C TYR A 65 4.02 -6.17 1.85
N THR A 66 4.13 -7.05 0.85
CA THR A 66 4.24 -8.50 1.09
C THR A 66 5.45 -8.82 1.96
N ASN A 67 6.58 -8.17 1.68
CA ASN A 67 7.78 -8.31 2.51
C ASN A 67 7.55 -7.78 3.93
N THR A 68 6.89 -6.63 4.10
CA THR A 68 6.52 -6.12 5.42
C THR A 68 5.64 -7.11 6.18
N GLN A 69 4.62 -7.69 5.53
CA GLN A 69 3.75 -8.68 6.17
C GLN A 69 4.52 -9.93 6.59
N LYS A 70 5.45 -10.43 5.77
CA LYS A 70 6.33 -11.54 6.15
C LYS A 70 7.21 -11.22 7.37
N LEU A 71 7.75 -10.01 7.43
CA LEU A 71 8.60 -9.55 8.55
C LEU A 71 7.80 -9.33 9.85
N ILE A 72 6.55 -8.89 9.72
CA ILE A 72 5.60 -8.80 10.83
C ILE A 72 5.23 -10.21 11.33
N GLY A 73 5.08 -11.16 10.41
CA GLY A 73 4.75 -12.54 10.72
C GLY A 73 3.34 -12.68 11.30
N SER A 74 3.12 -13.73 12.09
CA SER A 74 1.87 -14.00 12.80
C SER A 74 1.75 -13.27 14.15
N LYS A 75 2.55 -12.22 14.38
CA LYS A 75 2.52 -11.46 15.64
C LYS A 75 1.19 -10.74 15.77
N GLU A 76 0.49 -10.94 16.88
CA GLU A 76 -0.75 -10.23 17.18
C GLU A 76 -0.51 -8.77 17.57
N LEU A 77 0.61 -8.50 18.25
CA LEU A 77 1.00 -7.19 18.73
C LEU A 77 2.39 -6.82 18.21
N ILE A 78 2.53 -5.57 17.79
CA ILE A 78 3.76 -5.02 17.25
C ILE A 78 4.13 -3.73 17.98
N GLN A 79 5.36 -3.66 18.47
CA GLN A 79 5.89 -2.48 19.13
C GLN A 79 6.15 -1.34 18.11
N GLY A 80 5.86 -0.11 18.50
CA GLY A 80 6.05 1.07 17.64
C GLY A 80 7.49 1.26 17.18
N GLU A 81 8.46 0.94 18.03
CA GLU A 81 9.89 0.98 17.69
C GLU A 81 10.23 0.05 16.51
N PHE A 82 9.82 -1.22 16.58
CA PHE A 82 10.00 -2.19 15.50
C PHE A 82 9.40 -1.70 14.16
N LEU A 83 8.24 -1.03 14.19
CA LEU A 83 7.65 -0.45 12.98
C LEU A 83 8.53 0.66 12.39
N THR A 84 9.14 1.47 13.24
CA THR A 84 10.03 2.55 12.80
C THR A 84 11.30 1.99 12.17
N GLU A 85 11.87 0.95 12.77
CA GLU A 85 13.02 0.22 12.23
C GLU A 85 12.69 -0.42 10.88
N LEU A 86 11.53 -1.08 10.78
CA LEU A 86 11.08 -1.70 9.54
C LEU A 86 10.89 -0.66 8.42
N PHE A 87 10.30 0.50 8.73
CA PHE A 87 10.20 1.61 7.78
C PHE A 87 11.59 2.12 7.35
N ASN A 88 12.52 2.27 8.29
CA ASN A 88 13.89 2.69 7.98
C ASN A 88 14.65 1.67 7.11
N GLN A 89 14.53 0.37 7.40
CA GLN A 89 15.11 -0.71 6.59
C GLN A 89 14.58 -0.70 5.16
N GLN A 90 13.31 -0.33 4.99
CA GLN A 90 12.70 -0.13 3.68
C GLN A 90 13.03 1.25 3.06
N GLY A 91 13.92 2.04 3.66
CA GLY A 91 14.33 3.35 3.16
C GLY A 91 13.25 4.42 3.30
N VAL A 92 12.24 4.22 4.15
CA VAL A 92 11.19 5.19 4.44
C VAL A 92 11.59 6.05 5.64
N ARG A 93 12.21 7.21 5.40
CA ARG A 93 12.45 8.21 6.46
C ARG A 93 11.20 9.08 6.64
N ILE A 94 10.40 8.77 7.66
CA ILE A 94 9.12 9.43 7.91
C ILE A 94 9.32 10.57 8.92
N HIS A 95 8.82 11.76 8.60
CA HIS A 95 8.83 12.87 9.55
C HIS A 95 7.94 12.56 10.77
N PRO A 96 8.35 12.93 12.01
CA PRO A 96 7.58 12.64 13.23
C PRO A 96 6.10 13.07 13.18
N SER A 97 5.80 14.23 12.57
CA SER A 97 4.41 14.69 12.42
C SER A 97 3.58 13.80 11.49
N THR A 98 4.21 13.20 10.47
CA THR A 98 3.56 12.30 9.51
C THR A 98 3.20 10.97 10.17
N ILE A 99 4.14 10.38 10.92
CA ILE A 99 3.87 9.13 11.64
C ILE A 99 2.79 9.35 12.72
N SER A 100 2.85 10.45 13.48
CA SER A 100 1.81 10.77 14.46
C SER A 100 0.43 10.95 13.82
N ARG A 101 0.35 11.51 12.60
CA ARG A 101 -0.91 11.62 11.86
C ARG A 101 -1.48 10.25 11.46
N TRP A 102 -0.63 9.32 10.99
CA TRP A 102 -1.08 7.98 10.60
C TRP A 102 -1.55 7.14 11.79
N PHE A 103 -0.90 7.29 12.95
CA PHE A 103 -1.28 6.58 14.17
C PHE A 103 -2.41 7.27 14.96
N ARG A 104 -2.95 8.39 14.49
CA ARG A 104 -4.04 9.12 15.19
C ARG A 104 -5.26 8.23 15.53
N PRO A 105 -5.76 7.37 14.62
CA PRO A 105 -6.86 6.46 14.94
C PRO A 105 -6.53 5.43 16.03
N LEU A 106 -5.24 5.18 16.29
CA LEU A 106 -4.75 4.23 17.30
C LEU A 106 -4.32 4.94 18.60
N GLY A 107 -4.73 6.20 18.79
CA GLY A 107 -4.38 7.02 19.96
C GLY A 107 -2.98 7.64 19.88
N GLY A 108 -2.42 7.80 18.68
CA GLY A 108 -1.12 8.43 18.44
C GLY A 108 0.06 7.46 18.48
N PHE A 109 1.19 7.89 17.91
CA PHE A 109 2.41 7.09 17.84
C PHE A 109 3.26 7.26 19.12
N ARG A 110 3.71 6.12 19.64
CA ARG A 110 4.68 5.96 20.74
C ARG A 110 5.54 4.74 20.44
N LYS A 111 6.87 4.87 20.61
CA LYS A 111 7.82 3.78 20.35
C LYS A 111 7.62 2.57 21.27
N SER A 112 7.34 2.81 22.55
CA SER A 112 7.15 1.77 23.57
C SER A 112 5.75 1.12 23.56
N LYS A 113 4.81 1.65 22.77
CA LYS A 113 3.44 1.13 22.72
C LYS A 113 3.35 -0.06 21.76
N PHE A 114 2.58 -1.07 22.15
CA PHE A 114 2.20 -2.17 21.28
C PHE A 114 0.90 -1.84 20.54
N TYR A 115 0.84 -2.18 19.26
CA TYR A 115 -0.31 -1.98 18.39
C TYR A 115 -0.77 -3.32 17.83
N PRO A 116 -2.09 -3.56 17.75
CA PRO A 116 -2.63 -4.74 17.08
C PRO A 116 -2.24 -4.79 15.61
N ALA A 117 -1.74 -5.94 15.14
CA ALA A 117 -1.24 -6.10 13.79
C ALA A 117 -2.32 -5.87 12.71
N ASP A 118 -3.56 -6.28 12.98
CA ASP A 118 -4.72 -6.06 12.11
C ASP A 118 -5.01 -4.56 11.87
N LYS A 119 -4.67 -3.70 12.84
CA LYS A 119 -4.85 -2.24 12.74
C LYS A 119 -3.68 -1.51 12.06
N LEU A 120 -2.56 -2.19 11.81
CA LEU A 120 -1.35 -1.56 11.27
C LEU A 120 -1.31 -1.53 9.74
N GLN A 121 -2.13 -2.35 9.07
CA GLN A 121 -2.18 -2.40 7.60
C GLN A 121 -2.33 -1.01 6.94
N PRO A 122 -3.26 -0.12 7.37
CA PRO A 122 -3.37 1.22 6.80
C PRO A 122 -2.11 2.08 6.96
N ILE A 123 -1.40 1.91 8.08
CA ILE A 123 -0.21 2.69 8.42
C ILE A 123 0.97 2.23 7.56
N ILE A 124 1.18 0.91 7.44
CA ILE A 124 2.22 0.33 6.59
C ILE A 124 2.03 0.79 5.15
N LEU A 125 0.79 0.77 4.66
CA LEU A 125 0.48 1.24 3.33
C LEU A 125 0.76 2.72 3.12
N ALA A 126 0.37 3.54 4.09
CA ALA A 126 0.66 4.97 4.05
C ALA A 126 2.18 5.23 3.97
N ALA A 127 2.99 4.46 4.71
CA ALA A 127 4.45 4.53 4.66
C ALA A 127 5.02 4.17 3.27
N LEU A 128 4.55 3.08 2.68
CA LEU A 128 5.01 2.61 1.37
C LEU A 128 4.63 3.58 0.24
N ILE A 129 3.42 4.13 0.29
CA ILE A 129 2.97 5.14 -0.69
C ILE A 129 3.71 6.45 -0.49
N TYR A 130 3.99 6.83 0.75
CA TYR A 130 4.81 8.01 1.05
C TYR A 130 6.20 7.88 0.41
N LYS A 131 6.84 6.72 0.56
CA LYS A 131 8.11 6.41 -0.14
C LYS A 131 7.97 6.54 -1.65
N ALA A 132 6.98 5.87 -2.24
CA ALA A 132 6.79 5.88 -3.69
C ALA A 132 6.59 7.31 -4.24
N LYS A 133 5.82 8.15 -3.54
CA LYS A 133 5.61 9.55 -3.92
C LYS A 133 6.88 10.39 -3.83
N LEU A 134 7.70 10.17 -2.78
CA LEU A 134 8.98 10.86 -2.65
C LEU A 134 9.95 10.46 -3.76
N SER A 135 10.06 9.16 -4.06
CA SER A 135 10.91 8.66 -5.15
C SER A 135 10.49 9.21 -6.51
N SER A 136 9.19 9.26 -6.82
CA SER A 136 8.71 9.86 -8.07
C SER A 136 9.05 11.35 -8.17
N LYS A 137 8.83 12.13 -7.09
CA LYS A 137 9.18 13.55 -7.07
C LYS A 137 10.68 13.80 -7.28
N GLN A 138 11.52 12.94 -6.71
CA GLN A 138 12.96 13.05 -6.83
C GLN A 138 13.43 12.80 -8.28
N ILE A 139 12.92 11.75 -8.92
CA ILE A 139 13.18 11.47 -10.34
C ILE A 139 12.72 12.63 -11.24
N THR A 140 11.53 13.19 -11.01
CA THR A 140 11.04 14.32 -11.80
C THR A 140 11.92 15.56 -11.66
N ARG A 141 12.46 15.81 -10.46
CA ARG A 141 13.37 16.93 -10.21
C ARG A 141 14.72 16.73 -10.91
N GLU A 142 15.30 15.54 -10.83
CA GLU A 142 16.58 15.21 -11.48
C GLU A 142 16.48 15.28 -13.01
N LEU A 143 15.35 14.90 -13.60
CA LEU A 143 15.10 15.05 -15.03
C LEU A 143 14.96 16.52 -15.45
N ALA A 144 14.28 17.34 -14.64
CA ALA A 144 14.13 18.78 -14.89
C ALA A 144 15.47 19.54 -14.78
N GLU A 145 16.38 19.08 -13.92
CA GLU A 145 17.73 19.66 -13.76
C GLU A 145 18.68 19.23 -14.88
N LYS A 146 18.47 18.06 -15.52
CA LYS A 146 19.28 17.57 -16.66
C LYS A 146 18.84 18.09 -18.04
N SER A 147 17.65 18.69 -18.15
CA SER A 147 17.14 19.30 -19.38
C SER A 147 17.37 20.81 -19.45
N LYS A 148 18.19 21.35 -18.55
CA LYS A 148 18.75 22.70 -18.60
C LYS A 148 20.23 22.62 -18.95
#